data_AF-A0A527GJQ1-F1
#
_entry.id   AF-A0A527GJQ1-F1
#
_cell.length_a   1.000
_cell.length_b   1.000
_cell.length_c   1.000
_cell.angle_alpha   90.00
_cell.angle_beta   90.00
_cell.angle_gamma   90.00
#
_symmetry.space_group_name_H-M   'P 1'
#
loop_
_entity.id
_entity.type
_entity.pdbx_description
1 polymer ?
#
loop_
_entity_poly.entity_id
_entity_poly.type
_entity_poly.pdbx_seq_one_letter_code
_entity_poly.pdbx_strand_id
1 'polypeptide(L)'
;FGTTDFGPAFQKIKSLKPDVVWSMVVGNDAVTQLKQYRSFDIKQPLIAPLDEVFNKDALPPGVAAGTYAPQPYWMALDNPVNKKFISSFREKFGQEKMVNGIGEA
;
A
#
# COMPACT_ATOMS: atom_id res chain seq x y z
N PHE A 1 -1.17 14.34 5.98
CA PHE A 1 -0.24 15.15 6.78
C PHE A 1 0.65 16.03 5.90
N GLY A 2 0.66 15.84 4.57
CA GLY A 2 1.30 16.78 3.64
C GLY A 2 2.82 16.69 3.68
N THR A 3 3.36 15.58 4.19
CA THR A 3 4.80 15.34 4.25
C THR A 3 5.31 15.02 2.84
N THR A 4 6.17 15.89 2.32
CA THR A 4 6.72 15.78 0.97
C THR A 4 8.16 15.28 0.94
N ASP A 5 8.87 15.26 2.08
CA ASP A 5 10.26 14.81 2.17
C ASP A 5 10.46 13.83 3.34
N PHE A 6 10.82 12.59 3.01
CA PHE A 6 11.20 11.54 3.95
C PHE A 6 12.71 11.26 3.97
N GLY A 7 13.50 12.02 3.20
CA GLY A 7 14.94 11.84 3.02
C GLY A 7 15.73 11.72 4.33
N PRO A 8 15.51 12.57 5.35
CA PRO A 8 16.20 12.44 6.63
C PRO A 8 15.96 11.09 7.33
N ALA A 9 14.73 10.57 7.28
CA ALA A 9 14.41 9.27 7.86
C ALA A 9 15.09 8.12 7.08
N PHE A 10 15.12 8.23 5.74
CA PHE A 10 15.79 7.26 4.88
C PHE A 10 17.31 7.22 5.06
N GLN A 11 17.95 8.37 5.26
CA GLN A 11 19.38 8.40 5.60
C GLN A 11 19.67 7.65 6.90
N LYS A 12 18.82 7.82 7.92
CA LYS A 12 18.92 7.06 9.17
C LYS A 12 18.69 5.55 8.97
N ILE A 13 17.73 5.17 8.12
CA ILE A 13 17.52 3.76 7.77
C ILE A 13 18.75 3.16 7.11
N LYS A 14 19.37 3.86 6.13
CA LYS A 14 20.57 3.37 5.44
C LYS A 14 21.76 3.22 6.38
N SER A 15 21.92 4.13 7.35
CA SER A 15 23.03 4.03 8.32
C SER A 15 22.84 2.88 9.31
N LEU A 16 21.61 2.64 9.75
CA LEU A 16 21.28 1.56 10.69
C LEU A 16 21.30 0.17 10.05
N LYS A 17 21.09 0.07 8.74
CA LYS A 17 21.03 -1.20 7.99
C LYS A 17 20.09 -2.22 8.66
N PRO A 18 18.82 -1.89 8.92
CA PRO A 18 17.89 -2.83 9.53
C PRO A 18 17.64 -4.01 8.58
N ASP A 19 17.11 -5.12 9.11
CA ASP A 19 16.65 -6.24 8.28
C ASP A 19 15.30 -5.92 7.61
N VAL A 20 14.45 -5.13 8.28
CA VAL A 20 13.09 -4.74 7.84
C VAL A 20 12.79 -3.31 8.26
N VAL A 21 12.05 -2.58 7.43
CA VAL A 21 11.49 -1.28 7.77
C VAL A 21 9.98 -1.40 7.90
N TRP A 22 9.40 -0.91 9.01
CA TRP A 22 7.95 -0.83 9.18
C TRP A 22 7.48 0.63 9.17
N SER A 23 6.50 0.92 8.33
CA SER A 23 5.87 2.23 8.19
C SER A 23 4.38 2.14 8.48
N MET A 24 3.84 3.19 9.09
CA MET A 24 2.41 3.40 9.32
C MET A 24 1.92 4.69 8.63
N VAL A 25 2.67 5.19 7.64
CA VAL A 25 2.26 6.35 6.82
C VAL A 25 1.15 5.91 5.87
N VAL A 26 0.11 6.74 5.73
CA VAL A 26 -1.11 6.45 4.96
C VAL A 26 -1.42 7.56 3.94
N GLY A 27 -2.40 7.32 3.07
CA GLY A 27 -2.86 8.27 2.05
C GLY A 27 -1.77 8.71 1.07
N ASN A 28 -1.87 9.96 0.57
CA ASN A 28 -0.91 10.52 -0.39
C ASN A 28 0.53 10.58 0.14
N ASP A 29 0.70 10.72 1.46
CA ASP A 29 2.02 10.74 2.08
C ASP A 29 2.69 9.36 1.94
N ALA A 30 1.92 8.26 1.96
CA ALA A 30 2.44 6.91 1.75
C ALA A 30 2.87 6.67 0.29
N VAL A 31 2.14 7.24 -0.67
CA VAL A 31 2.54 7.25 -2.09
C VAL A 31 3.91 7.94 -2.24
N THR A 32 4.06 9.12 -1.63
CA THR A 32 5.32 9.88 -1.65
C THR A 32 6.44 9.10 -0.95
N GLN A 33 6.18 8.56 0.23
CA GLN A 33 7.13 7.76 0.98
C GLN A 33 7.65 6.58 0.15
N LEU A 34 6.75 5.81 -0.47
CA LEU A 34 7.14 4.61 -1.21
C LEU A 34 7.97 4.96 -2.46
N LYS A 35 7.56 6.01 -3.21
CA LYS A 35 8.33 6.51 -4.36
C LYS A 35 9.75 6.90 -3.94
N GLN A 36 9.88 7.67 -2.88
CA GLN A 36 11.19 8.11 -2.38
C GLN A 36 12.02 6.94 -1.82
N TYR A 37 11.39 5.99 -1.12
CA TYR A 37 12.07 4.80 -0.60
C TYR A 37 12.73 4.00 -1.72
N ARG A 38 12.06 3.87 -2.87
CA ARG A 38 12.62 3.25 -4.08
C ARG A 38 13.76 4.09 -4.69
N SER A 39 13.58 5.41 -4.80
CA SER A 39 14.61 6.32 -5.32
C SER A 39 15.88 6.37 -4.45
N PHE A 40 15.77 6.12 -3.14
CA PHE A 40 16.91 6.07 -2.21
C PHE A 40 17.70 4.75 -2.26
N ASP A 41 17.25 3.82 -3.10
CA ASP A 41 17.83 2.49 -3.30
C ASP A 41 17.92 1.66 -2.02
N ILE A 42 16.92 1.80 -1.15
CA ILE A 42 16.82 0.99 0.07
C ILE A 42 16.30 -0.40 -0.32
N LYS A 43 17.12 -1.43 -0.10
CA LYS A 43 16.83 -2.81 -0.50
C LYS A 43 16.06 -3.60 0.55
N GLN A 44 16.06 -3.11 1.80
CA GLN A 44 15.34 -3.71 2.91
C GLN A 44 13.85 -3.82 2.59
N PRO A 45 13.22 -4.97 2.90
CA PRO A 45 11.78 -5.11 2.87
C PRO A 45 11.09 -3.98 3.64
N LEU A 46 10.08 -3.39 3.00
CA LEU A 46 9.21 -2.42 3.63
C LEU A 46 7.90 -3.12 4.00
N ILE A 47 7.45 -2.96 5.24
CA ILE A 47 6.09 -3.26 5.67
C ILE A 47 5.34 -1.93 5.69
N ALA A 48 4.24 -1.81 4.94
CA ALA A 48 3.46 -0.58 4.85
C ALA A 48 1.96 -0.89 4.73
N PRO A 49 1.07 0.03 5.16
CA PRO A 49 -0.38 -0.14 5.10
C PRO A 49 -0.91 0.12 3.68
N LEU A 50 -0.35 -0.55 2.68
CA LEU A 50 -0.83 -0.50 1.29
C LEU A 50 -2.01 -1.44 1.12
N ASP A 51 -2.98 -1.06 0.28
CA ASP A 51 -4.16 -1.87 -0.03
C ASP A 51 -4.44 -1.88 -1.54
N GLU A 52 -5.60 -2.38 -1.93
CA GLU A 52 -6.03 -2.46 -3.33
C GLU A 52 -6.15 -1.09 -4.02
N VAL A 53 -6.51 -0.03 -3.28
CA VAL A 53 -6.61 1.34 -3.82
C VAL A 53 -5.23 1.86 -4.15
N PHE A 54 -4.24 1.57 -3.29
CA PHE A 54 -2.86 1.92 -3.58
C PHE A 54 -2.34 1.24 -4.85
N ASN A 55 -2.58 -0.05 -5.00
CA ASN A 55 -2.06 -0.83 -6.12
C ASN A 55 -2.75 -0.52 -7.45
N LYS A 56 -4.06 -0.23 -7.46
CA LYS A 56 -4.80 0.07 -8.70
C LYS A 56 -4.65 1.52 -9.12
N ASP A 57 -4.82 2.46 -8.20
CA ASP A 57 -5.08 3.86 -8.55
C ASP A 57 -3.98 4.84 -8.10
N ALA A 58 -3.28 4.56 -6.99
CA ALA A 58 -2.38 5.54 -6.39
C ALA A 58 -0.90 5.38 -6.79
N LEU A 59 -0.46 4.15 -7.11
CA LEU A 59 0.94 3.84 -7.39
C LEU A 59 1.17 3.49 -8.87
N PRO A 60 2.28 3.96 -9.47
CA PRO A 60 2.70 3.45 -10.77
C PRO A 60 2.99 1.93 -10.71
N PRO A 61 2.78 1.20 -11.82
CA PRO A 61 3.08 -0.22 -11.89
C PRO A 61 4.50 -0.55 -11.43
N GLY A 62 4.65 -1.60 -10.62
CA GLY A 62 5.93 -2.08 -10.12
C GLY A 62 6.51 -1.35 -8.90
N VAL A 63 6.00 -0.17 -8.53
CA VAL A 63 6.53 0.58 -7.37
C VAL A 63 6.29 -0.16 -6.04
N ALA A 64 5.15 -0.83 -5.92
CA ALA A 64 4.80 -1.65 -4.75
C ALA A 64 5.58 -2.97 -4.63
N ALA A 65 6.29 -3.40 -5.69
CA ALA A 65 7.01 -4.67 -5.68
C ALA A 65 8.02 -4.72 -4.52
N GLY A 66 8.05 -5.85 -3.81
CA GLY A 66 8.92 -6.04 -2.63
C GLY A 66 8.42 -5.39 -1.33
N THR A 67 7.26 -4.73 -1.33
CA THR A 67 6.59 -4.28 -0.10
C THR A 67 5.66 -5.37 0.43
N TYR A 68 5.69 -5.58 1.74
CA TYR A 68 4.72 -6.40 2.46
C TYR A 68 3.60 -5.51 3.00
N ALA A 69 2.36 -5.94 2.80
CA ALA A 69 1.18 -5.20 3.19
C ALA A 69 0.24 -6.09 4.00
N PRO A 70 0.32 -6.06 5.34
CA PRO A 70 -0.67 -6.75 6.17
C PRO A 70 -1.98 -5.97 6.11
N GLN A 71 -3.02 -6.60 5.56
CA GLN A 71 -4.38 -6.04 5.50
C GLN A 71 -5.38 -7.07 6.03
N PRO A 72 -6.48 -6.62 6.66
CA PRO A 72 -7.52 -7.53 7.14
C PRO A 72 -8.29 -8.19 5.98
N TYR A 73 -8.21 -7.63 4.77
CA TYR A 73 -8.93 -8.12 3.61
C TYR A 73 -8.21 -7.75 2.29
N TRP A 74 -8.32 -8.63 1.29
CA TRP A 74 -7.86 -8.42 -0.08
C TRP A 74 -8.97 -8.80 -1.06
N MET A 75 -9.24 -7.97 -2.06
CA MET A 75 -10.25 -8.27 -3.08
C MET A 75 -9.81 -9.45 -3.96
N ALA A 76 -8.49 -9.67 -4.09
CA ALA A 76 -7.89 -10.76 -4.84
C ALA A 76 -8.08 -12.17 -4.24
N LEU A 77 -8.68 -12.32 -3.06
CA LEU A 77 -8.90 -13.65 -2.45
C LEU A 77 -9.74 -14.56 -3.36
N ASP A 78 -9.16 -15.66 -3.83
CA ASP A 78 -9.85 -16.58 -4.75
C ASP A 78 -10.66 -17.64 -3.99
N ASN A 79 -11.85 -17.26 -3.52
CA ASN A 79 -12.80 -18.20 -2.92
C ASN A 79 -14.27 -17.82 -3.21
N PRO A 80 -15.22 -18.75 -3.10
CA PRO A 80 -16.62 -18.51 -3.44
C PRO A 80 -17.29 -17.40 -2.62
N VAL A 81 -16.94 -17.29 -1.34
CA VAL A 81 -17.51 -16.29 -0.43
C VAL A 81 -17.09 -14.89 -0.87
N ASN A 82 -15.80 -14.72 -1.20
CA ASN A 82 -15.26 -13.45 -1.69
C ASN A 82 -15.87 -13.06 -3.04
N LYS A 83 -15.95 -13.99 -4.00
CA LYS A 83 -16.57 -13.74 -5.31
C LYS A 83 -18.01 -13.25 -5.18
N LYS A 84 -18.79 -13.87 -4.28
CA LYS A 84 -20.16 -13.44 -3.98
C LYS A 84 -20.20 -12.04 -3.39
N PHE A 85 -19.34 -11.74 -2.41
CA PHE A 85 -19.24 -10.42 -1.80
C PHE A 85 -18.92 -9.33 -2.84
N ILE A 86 -17.87 -9.54 -3.66
CA ILE A 86 -17.47 -8.59 -4.71
C ILE A 86 -18.60 -8.35 -5.71
N SER A 87 -19.30 -9.41 -6.14
CA SER A 87 -20.44 -9.29 -7.06
C SER A 87 -21.54 -8.40 -6.48
N SER A 88 -21.99 -8.70 -5.26
CA SER A 88 -23.06 -7.93 -4.61
C SER A 88 -22.65 -6.49 -4.27
N PHE A 89 -21.39 -6.29 -3.88
CA PHE A 89 -20.84 -4.96 -3.63
C PHE A 89 -20.85 -4.11 -4.91
N ARG A 90 -20.36 -4.64 -6.02
CA ARG A 90 -20.32 -3.94 -7.31
C ARG A 90 -21.70 -3.66 -7.88
N GLU A 91 -22.66 -4.56 -7.69
CA GLU A 91 -24.06 -4.33 -8.08
C GLU A 91 -24.65 -3.11 -7.35
N LYS A 92 -24.32 -2.95 -6.06
CA LYS A 92 -24.86 -1.86 -5.24
C LYS A 92 -24.11 -0.53 -5.39
N PHE A 93 -22.79 -0.57 -5.56
CA PHE A 93 -21.92 0.61 -5.46
C PHE A 93 -21.17 0.97 -6.75
N GLY A 94 -21.23 0.12 -7.78
CA GLY A 94 -20.59 0.34 -9.08
C GLY A 94 -19.45 -0.63 -9.37
N GLN A 95 -19.26 -0.95 -10.65
CA GLN A 95 -18.34 -2.01 -11.10
C GLN A 95 -16.86 -1.71 -10.83
N GLU A 96 -16.49 -0.43 -10.86
CA GLU A 96 -15.10 0.02 -10.63
C GLU A 96 -14.80 0.32 -9.16
N LYS A 97 -15.78 0.19 -8.24
CA LYS A 97 -15.55 0.49 -6.83
C LYS A 97 -14.63 -0.55 -6.19
N MET A 98 -13.61 -0.04 -5.50
CA MET A 98 -12.65 -0.82 -4.73
C MET A 98 -13.09 -0.88 -3.26
N VAL A 99 -12.73 -1.98 -2.60
CA VAL A 99 -12.93 -2.18 -1.16
C VAL A 99 -11.55 -2.09 -0.51
N ASN A 100 -11.35 -1.14 0.39
CA ASN A 100 -10.14 -1.06 1.20
C ASN A 100 -10.29 -1.84 2.53
N GLY A 101 -9.18 -2.04 3.23
CA GLY A 101 -9.14 -2.77 4.50
C GLY A 101 -9.80 -2.05 5.68
N ILE A 102 -10.16 -0.77 5.53
CA ILE A 102 -10.72 0.09 6.57
C ILE A 102 -12.23 0.38 6.40
N GLY A 103 -12.83 -0.04 5.28
CA GLY A 103 -14.26 0.15 5.00
C GLY A 103 -14.65 1.58 4.60
N GLU A 104 -13.69 2.43 4.25
CA GLU A 104 -13.97 3.77 3.71
C GLU A 104 -14.24 3.65 2.20
N ALA A 105 -15.46 4.00 1.78
CA ALA A 105 -15.95 3.93 0.39
C ALA A 105 -15.96 5.29 -0.31
#